data_AF-A0A1E4S697-F1
#
_entry.id   AF-A0A1E4S697-F1
#
_cell.length_a   1.000
_cell.length_b   1.000
_cell.length_c   1.000
_cell.angle_alpha   90.00
_cell.angle_beta   90.00
_cell.angle_gamma   90.00
#
_symmetry.space_group_name_H-M   'P 1'
#
loop_
_entity.id
_entity.type
_entity.pdbx_description
1 polymer ?
#
loop_
_entity_poly.entity_id
_entity_poly.type
_entity_poly.pdbx_seq_one_letter_code
_entity_poly.pdbx_strand_id
1 'polypeptide(L)'
;MTTTSSHIISPPFAEDVQLLLNVPKHKPILGHRNKVAISVFIAPPGTANVPIGCYIYGLYDIRRSQVYQTTLNNSQEPLFDMTKRISHVITKKYQCPTYVCCTGGIDPLAVLGIIKELITIINEQWTDEDNAGQP
;
A
#
# COMPACT_ATOMS: atom_id res chain seq x y z
N MET A 1 15.31 3.96 -7.33
CA MET A 1 14.97 5.20 -6.59
C MET A 1 13.46 5.25 -6.41
N THR A 2 12.99 5.92 -5.36
CA THR A 2 11.55 6.09 -5.07
C THR A 2 11.18 7.57 -4.92
N THR A 3 9.88 7.88 -4.96
CA THR A 3 9.27 9.15 -4.59
C THR A 3 8.41 8.94 -3.35
N THR A 4 8.30 9.97 -2.51
CA THR A 4 7.47 9.92 -1.31
C THR A 4 6.46 11.07 -1.36
N SER A 5 5.20 10.78 -1.07
CA SER A 5 4.10 11.74 -1.09
C SER A 5 3.12 11.46 0.05
N SER A 6 2.44 12.51 0.51
CA SER A 6 1.43 12.45 1.56
C SER A 6 0.07 12.88 1.04
N HIS A 7 -0.98 12.15 1.38
CA HIS A 7 -2.34 12.37 0.91
C HIS A 7 -3.35 12.23 2.04
N ILE A 8 -4.54 12.78 1.83
CA ILE A 8 -5.72 12.52 2.66
C ILE A 8 -6.71 11.76 1.78
N ILE A 9 -7.23 10.64 2.27
CA ILE A 9 -8.26 9.86 1.62
C ILE A 9 -9.54 10.01 2.43
N SER A 10 -10.63 10.33 1.76
CA SER A 10 -11.98 10.40 2.33
C SER A 10 -12.82 9.20 1.87
N PRO A 11 -12.69 8.03 2.52
CA PRO A 11 -13.44 6.85 2.14
C PRO A 11 -14.96 7.07 2.36
N PRO A 12 -15.83 6.51 1.48
CA PRO A 12 -17.27 6.63 1.67
C PRO A 12 -17.71 6.07 3.03
N PHE A 13 -18.57 6.81 3.74
CA PHE A 13 -19.18 6.41 5.02
C PHE A 13 -18.21 6.19 6.19
N ALA A 14 -16.97 6.67 6.09
CA ALA A 14 -15.99 6.57 7.17
C ALA A 14 -15.20 7.89 7.30
N GLU A 15 -14.42 7.99 8.37
CA GLU A 15 -13.55 9.14 8.61
C GLU A 15 -12.37 9.17 7.63
N ASP A 16 -11.86 10.38 7.41
CA ASP A 16 -10.66 10.60 6.62
C ASP A 16 -9.46 9.84 7.20
N VAL A 17 -8.58 9.38 6.31
CA VAL A 17 -7.30 8.78 6.70
C VAL A 17 -6.15 9.50 6.02
N GLN A 18 -5.06 9.69 6.76
CA GLN A 18 -3.79 10.16 6.23
C GLN A 18 -3.02 8.99 5.63
N LEU A 19 -2.49 9.22 4.43
CA LEU A 19 -1.67 8.29 3.69
C LEU A 19 -0.26 8.89 3.54
N LEU A 20 0.77 8.15 3.95
CA LEU A 20 2.14 8.39 3.52
C LEU A 20 2.56 7.25 2.60
N LEU A 21 2.91 7.61 1.37
CA LEU A 21 3.16 6.69 0.30
C LEU A 21 4.59 6.86 -0.22
N ASN A 22 5.28 5.74 -0.42
CA ASN A 22 6.59 5.68 -1.05
C ASN A 22 6.50 4.74 -2.26
N VAL A 23 6.72 5.26 -3.47
CA VAL A 23 6.50 4.54 -4.73
C VAL A 23 7.79 4.51 -5.55
N PRO A 24 8.12 3.42 -6.24
CA PRO A 24 9.20 3.41 -7.22
C PRO A 24 9.08 4.56 -8.23
N LYS A 25 10.17 5.24 -8.59
CA LYS A 25 10.15 6.31 -9.61
C LYS A 25 9.64 5.81 -10.98
N HIS A 26 9.89 4.55 -11.29
CA HIS A 26 9.41 3.92 -12.52
C HIS A 26 8.35 2.88 -12.17
N LYS A 27 7.32 2.81 -12.99
CA LYS A 27 6.24 1.85 -12.83
C LYS A 27 6.78 0.41 -12.85
N PRO A 28 6.40 -0.43 -11.88
CA PRO A 28 6.73 -1.85 -11.90
C PRO A 28 6.26 -2.52 -13.20
N ILE A 29 7.13 -3.31 -13.81
CA ILE A 29 6.81 -4.04 -15.05
C ILE A 29 6.21 -5.39 -14.65
N LEU A 30 5.04 -5.71 -15.19
CA LEU A 30 4.39 -6.99 -14.95
C LEU A 30 5.23 -8.14 -15.55
N GLY A 31 5.25 -9.28 -14.86
CA GLY A 31 6.05 -10.45 -15.24
C GLY A 31 7.55 -10.33 -14.94
N HIS A 32 8.03 -9.17 -14.49
CA HIS A 32 9.43 -8.92 -14.19
C HIS A 32 9.71 -8.88 -12.69
N ARG A 33 10.95 -9.20 -12.32
CA ARG A 33 11.40 -9.11 -10.92
C ARG A 33 11.61 -7.64 -10.53
N ASN A 34 10.54 -7.01 -10.07
CA ASN A 34 10.57 -5.68 -9.50
C ASN A 34 11.28 -5.71 -8.13
N LYS A 35 12.37 -4.96 -7.97
CA LYS A 35 13.17 -4.94 -6.73
C LYS A 35 12.84 -3.77 -5.81
N VAL A 36 12.30 -2.69 -6.37
CA VAL A 36 11.97 -1.47 -5.63
C VAL A 36 10.56 -1.62 -5.05
N ALA A 37 10.42 -1.42 -3.75
CA ALA A 37 9.17 -1.66 -3.03
C ALA A 37 8.23 -0.46 -3.09
N ILE A 38 6.93 -0.73 -2.96
CA ILE A 38 5.92 0.28 -2.58
C ILE A 38 5.79 0.21 -1.04
N SER A 39 5.84 1.36 -0.36
CA SER A 39 5.56 1.43 1.08
C SER A 39 4.35 2.32 1.33
N VAL A 40 3.43 1.86 2.16
CA VAL A 40 2.15 2.50 2.43
C VAL A 40 1.98 2.60 3.95
N PHE A 41 1.80 3.80 4.47
CA PHE A 41 1.44 4.04 5.86
C PHE A 41 0.09 4.73 5.91
N ILE A 42 -0.85 4.16 6.66
CA ILE A 42 -2.22 4.64 6.76
C ILE A 42 -2.53 4.86 8.23
N ALA A 43 -2.99 6.05 8.57
CA ALA A 43 -3.43 6.36 9.92
C ALA A 43 -4.53 7.43 9.92
N PRO A 44 -5.47 7.41 10.87
CA PRO A 44 -6.39 8.52 11.08
C PRO A 44 -5.65 9.83 11.40
N PRO A 45 -6.24 11.01 11.12
CA PRO A 45 -5.72 12.28 11.59
C PRO A 45 -5.47 12.30 13.11
N GLY A 46 -4.43 13.01 13.55
CA GLY A 46 -4.13 13.18 14.98
C GLY A 46 -3.40 11.99 15.64
N THR A 47 -2.94 11.01 14.87
CA THR A 47 -2.29 9.79 15.38
C THR A 47 -0.78 9.90 15.64
N ALA A 48 -0.22 11.12 15.73
CA ALA A 48 1.22 11.35 15.87
C ALA A 48 1.86 10.64 17.09
N ASN A 49 1.09 10.37 18.14
CA ASN A 49 1.56 9.71 19.37
C ASN A 49 1.07 8.27 19.52
N VAL A 50 0.41 7.70 18.50
CA VAL A 50 -0.09 6.32 18.55
C VAL A 50 1.05 5.36 18.16
N PRO A 51 1.29 4.28 18.92
CA PRO A 51 2.27 3.27 18.54
C PRO A 51 1.97 2.69 17.16
N ILE A 52 3.01 2.23 16.46
CA ILE A 52 2.86 1.55 15.16
C ILE A 52 1.88 0.39 15.31
N GLY A 53 0.84 0.38 14.46
CA GLY A 53 -0.16 -0.66 14.41
C GLY A 53 0.29 -1.89 13.62
N CYS A 54 -0.59 -2.47 12.82
CA CYS A 54 -0.25 -3.66 12.05
C CYS A 54 0.68 -3.30 10.88
N TYR A 55 1.79 -4.02 10.73
CA TYR A 55 2.74 -3.83 9.64
C TYR A 55 3.00 -5.13 8.91
N ILE A 56 2.69 -5.19 7.61
CA ILE A 56 2.79 -6.40 6.79
C ILE A 56 3.67 -6.15 5.58
N TYR A 57 4.55 -7.12 5.31
CA TYR A 57 5.31 -7.21 4.08
C TYR A 57 4.67 -8.22 3.13
N GLY A 58 4.48 -7.81 1.88
CA GLY A 58 4.02 -8.64 0.78
C GLY A 58 5.09 -8.80 -0.30
N LEU A 59 5.21 -10.00 -0.86
CA LEU A 59 6.10 -10.33 -1.96
C LEU A 59 5.34 -11.13 -3.03
N TYR A 60 5.45 -10.71 -4.28
CA TYR A 60 4.90 -11.46 -5.40
C TYR A 60 5.91 -12.49 -5.94
N ASP A 61 5.54 -13.76 -5.95
CA ASP A 61 6.25 -14.80 -6.68
C ASP A 61 5.70 -14.91 -8.10
N ILE A 62 6.47 -14.41 -9.05
CA ILE A 62 6.13 -14.39 -10.48
C ILE A 62 6.00 -15.81 -11.04
N ARG A 63 6.78 -16.78 -10.54
CA ARG A 63 6.79 -18.15 -11.06
C ARG A 63 5.51 -18.88 -10.71
N ARG A 64 4.97 -18.61 -9.51
CA ARG A 64 3.74 -19.23 -9.00
C ARG A 64 2.52 -18.34 -9.16
N SER A 65 2.70 -17.09 -9.59
CA SER A 65 1.67 -16.06 -9.64
C SER A 65 0.94 -15.86 -8.31
N GLN A 66 1.66 -16.00 -7.19
CA GLN A 66 1.11 -15.95 -5.83
C GLN A 66 1.73 -14.81 -5.02
N VAL A 67 0.95 -14.25 -4.09
CA VAL A 67 1.45 -13.29 -3.11
C VAL A 67 1.76 -14.05 -1.82
N TYR A 68 2.99 -13.91 -1.34
CA TYR A 68 3.41 -14.31 -0.01
C TYR A 68 3.39 -13.09 0.90
N GLN A 69 2.97 -13.27 2.16
CA GLN A 69 2.91 -12.18 3.13
C GLN A 69 3.52 -12.63 4.45
N THR A 70 4.17 -11.71 5.16
CA THR A 70 4.65 -11.92 6.52
C THR A 70 4.34 -10.69 7.37
N THR A 71 4.03 -10.92 8.63
CA THR A 71 3.71 -9.87 9.60
C THR A 71 5.00 -9.39 10.24
N LEU A 72 5.30 -8.11 10.05
CA LEU A 72 6.46 -7.44 10.63
C LEU A 72 6.16 -6.86 12.01
N ASN A 73 4.93 -6.36 12.19
CA ASN A 73 4.40 -5.96 13.49
C ASN A 73 2.93 -6.40 13.58
N ASN A 74 2.59 -7.13 14.63
CA ASN A 74 1.23 -7.62 14.81
C ASN A 74 0.37 -6.57 15.54
N SER A 75 -0.95 -6.66 15.39
CA SER A 75 -1.92 -5.83 16.12
C SER A 75 -3.23 -6.59 16.31
N GLN A 76 -4.30 -5.89 16.70
CA GLN A 76 -5.63 -6.48 16.85
C GLN A 76 -6.18 -6.98 15.51
N GLU A 77 -7.01 -8.02 15.55
CA GLU A 77 -7.50 -8.72 14.35
C GLU A 77 -8.13 -7.81 13.28
N PRO A 78 -9.01 -6.84 13.61
CA PRO A 78 -9.63 -6.00 12.57
C PRO A 78 -8.61 -5.18 11.78
N LEU A 79 -7.59 -4.65 12.47
CA LEU A 79 -6.51 -3.90 11.85
C LEU A 79 -5.61 -4.84 11.03
N PHE A 80 -5.31 -6.03 11.57
CA PHE A 80 -4.52 -7.05 10.88
C PHE A 80 -5.15 -7.49 9.57
N ASP A 81 -6.44 -7.84 9.57
CA ASP A 81 -7.15 -8.30 8.38
C ASP A 81 -7.21 -7.23 7.30
N MET A 82 -7.46 -5.98 7.71
CA MET A 82 -7.44 -4.83 6.82
C MET A 82 -6.04 -4.64 6.21
N THR A 83 -4.99 -4.55 7.02
CA THR A 83 -3.61 -4.38 6.53
C THR A 83 -3.20 -5.51 5.60
N LYS A 84 -3.58 -6.75 5.93
CA LYS A 84 -3.26 -7.94 5.12
C LYS A 84 -3.95 -7.86 3.77
N ARG A 85 -5.23 -7.46 3.74
CA ARG A 85 -6.01 -7.27 2.51
C ARG A 85 -5.41 -6.18 1.62
N ILE A 86 -5.08 -5.02 2.19
CA ILE A 86 -4.45 -3.92 1.44
C ILE A 86 -3.12 -4.38 0.87
N SER A 87 -2.24 -4.96 1.70
CA SER A 87 -0.94 -5.50 1.25
C SER A 87 -1.12 -6.49 0.10
N HIS A 88 -2.06 -7.43 0.22
CA HIS A 88 -2.29 -8.44 -0.81
C HIS A 88 -2.67 -7.82 -2.16
N VAL A 89 -3.63 -6.89 -2.15
CA VAL A 89 -4.12 -6.23 -3.38
C VAL A 89 -3.02 -5.43 -4.05
N ILE A 90 -2.27 -4.62 -3.29
CA ILE A 90 -1.22 -3.76 -3.83
C ILE A 90 -0.05 -4.61 -4.37
N THR A 91 0.40 -5.62 -3.61
CA THR A 91 1.46 -6.53 -4.07
C THR A 91 1.04 -7.29 -5.33
N LYS A 92 -0.20 -7.79 -5.40
CA LYS A 92 -0.69 -8.52 -6.57
C LYS A 92 -0.79 -7.60 -7.80
N LYS A 93 -1.30 -6.37 -7.62
CA LYS A 93 -1.52 -5.42 -8.72
C LYS A 93 -0.22 -4.93 -9.35
N TYR A 94 0.75 -4.56 -8.51
CA TYR A 94 2.01 -3.97 -8.98
C TYR A 94 3.17 -4.97 -9.06
N GLN A 95 2.97 -6.23 -8.66
CA GLN A 95 3.97 -7.31 -8.76
C GLN A 95 5.36 -6.92 -8.23
N CYS A 96 5.38 -6.15 -7.15
CA CYS A 96 6.59 -5.68 -6.49
C CYS A 96 6.48 -5.90 -4.97
N PRO A 97 7.61 -5.91 -4.25
CA PRO A 97 7.58 -5.95 -2.80
C PRO A 97 6.73 -4.80 -2.26
N THR A 98 5.88 -5.06 -1.27
CA THR A 98 5.02 -4.02 -0.68
C THR A 98 5.12 -4.06 0.84
N TYR A 99 5.25 -2.90 1.45
CA TYR A 99 5.12 -2.70 2.88
C TYR A 99 3.83 -1.94 3.15
N VAL A 100 2.95 -2.47 3.98
CA VAL A 100 1.70 -1.77 4.38
C VAL A 100 1.60 -1.73 5.88
N CYS A 101 1.54 -0.52 6.42
CA CYS A 101 1.35 -0.23 7.83
C CYS A 101 0.01 0.47 8.02
N CYS A 102 -0.84 -0.06 8.88
CA CYS A 102 -2.06 0.61 9.32
C CYS A 102 -1.99 0.82 10.83
N THR A 103 -2.28 2.03 11.29
CA THR A 103 -2.22 2.42 12.70
C THR A 103 -3.51 3.12 13.11
N GLY A 104 -3.88 3.00 14.39
CA GLY A 104 -5.05 3.67 14.96
C GLY A 104 -6.38 2.96 14.68
N GLY A 105 -7.48 3.66 14.98
CA GLY A 105 -8.85 3.16 14.84
C GLY A 105 -9.41 3.38 13.43
N ILE A 106 -8.82 2.73 12.42
CA ILE A 106 -9.37 2.77 11.05
C ILE A 106 -10.57 1.82 10.99
N ASP A 107 -11.70 2.31 10.50
CA ASP A 107 -12.89 1.49 10.29
C ASP A 107 -12.62 0.38 9.26
N PRO A 108 -12.74 -0.91 9.62
CA PRO A 108 -12.58 -2.02 8.68
C PRO A 108 -13.53 -1.96 7.48
N LEU A 109 -14.70 -1.32 7.60
CA LEU A 109 -15.65 -1.14 6.49
C LEU A 109 -15.11 -0.21 5.41
N ALA A 110 -14.22 0.73 5.78
CA ALA A 110 -13.60 1.68 4.86
C ALA A 110 -12.55 1.05 3.94
N VAL A 111 -12.12 -0.19 4.20
CA VAL A 111 -10.98 -0.84 3.51
C VAL A 111 -11.10 -0.82 1.98
N LEU A 112 -12.31 -1.04 1.45
CA LEU A 112 -12.51 -1.06 0.00
C LEU A 112 -12.37 0.32 -0.62
N GLY A 113 -12.89 1.35 0.06
CA GLY A 113 -12.72 2.74 -0.33
C GLY A 113 -11.25 3.15 -0.30
N ILE A 114 -10.55 2.82 0.78
CA ILE A 114 -9.12 3.08 0.94
C ILE A 114 -8.31 2.39 -0.16
N ILE A 115 -8.56 1.11 -0.46
CA ILE A 115 -7.86 0.38 -1.53
C ILE A 115 -8.07 1.06 -2.89
N LYS A 116 -9.31 1.47 -3.19
CA LYS A 116 -9.65 2.12 -4.46
C LYS A 116 -8.87 3.41 -4.63
N GLU A 117 -8.95 4.31 -3.65
CA GLU A 117 -8.27 5.60 -3.70
C GLU A 117 -6.75 5.45 -3.67
N LEU A 118 -6.22 4.52 -2.87
CA LEU A 118 -4.79 4.20 -2.86
C LEU A 118 -4.28 3.77 -4.23
N ILE A 119 -5.04 2.94 -4.95
CA ILE A 119 -4.69 2.53 -6.31
C ILE A 119 -4.69 3.73 -7.27
N THR A 120 -5.68 4.63 -7.16
CA THR A 120 -5.75 5.86 -7.95
C THR A 120 -4.48 6.70 -7.72
N ILE A 121 -4.19 7.02 -6.46
CA ILE A 121 -3.03 7.82 -6.05
C ILE A 121 -1.71 7.20 -6.51
N ILE A 122 -1.55 5.88 -6.37
CA ILE A 122 -0.33 5.17 -6.82
C ILE A 122 -0.19 5.31 -8.34
N ASN A 123 -1.26 5.14 -9.12
CA ASN A 123 -1.19 5.25 -10.57
C ASN A 123 -0.84 6.67 -11.02
N GLU A 124 -1.34 7.69 -10.32
CA GLU A 124 -1.02 9.09 -10.58
C GLU A 124 0.45 9.45 -10.29
N GLN A 125 1.20 8.61 -9.55
CA GLN A 125 2.63 8.82 -9.35
C GLN A 125 3.48 8.59 -10.61
N TRP A 126 2.93 7.96 -11.64
CA TRP A 126 3.62 7.70 -12.91
C TRP A 126 2.87 8.37 -14.04
N THR A 127 3.56 9.22 -14.81
CA THR A 127 2.99 9.76 -16.05
C THR A 127 3.19 8.76 -17.19
N ASP A 128 2.45 8.93 -18.29
CA ASP A 128 2.59 8.04 -19.45
C ASP A 128 3.99 8.12 -20.10
N GLU A 129 4.70 9.24 -19.92
CA GLU A 129 6.07 9.45 -20.43
C GLU A 129 7.12 8.57 -19.73
N ASP A 130 6.91 8.23 -18.46
CA ASP A 130 7.80 7.34 -17.70
C ASP A 130 7.81 5.89 -18.25
N ASN A 131 6.84 5.53 -19.10
CA ASN A 131 6.74 4.23 -19.76
C ASN A 131 7.46 4.17 -21.12
N ALA A 132 7.86 5.30 -21.70
CA ALA A 132 8.44 5.36 -23.05
C ALA A 132 9.96 5.07 -23.11
N GLY A 133 10.62 4.97 -21.96
CA GLY A 133 12.08 4.85 -21.86
C GLY A 133 12.60 3.50 -21.38
N GLN A 134 11.77 2.47 -21.26
CA GLN A 134 12.24 1.12 -20.89
C GLN A 134 12.37 0.25 -22.14
N PRO A 135 13.53 -0.43 -22.33
CA PRO A 135 13.81 -1.26 -23.50
C PRO A 135 12.92 -2.52 -23.57
#